data_AF-A0A6I9W022-F1
#
_entry.id   AF-A0A6I9W022-F1
#
_cell.length_a   1.000
_cell.length_b   1.000
_cell.length_c   1.000
_cell.angle_alpha   90.00
_cell.angle_beta   90.00
_cell.angle_gamma   90.00
#
_symmetry.space_group_name_H-M   'P 1'
#
loop_
_entity.id
_entity.type
_entity.pdbx_description
1 polymer ?
#
loop_
_entity_poly.entity_id
_entity_poly.type
_entity_poly.pdbx_seq_one_letter_code
_entity_poly.pdbx_strand_id
1 'polypeptide(L)'
;MLNVLKNVKYIAHYIMDVLEPELIWVNGQCYRFYESTAWKNIHTSDPYMEDKESICLNEESEPDIEMVSHGSCFKHTFYVPKIFYSHIIGTKGITRRKLENETKTNIDIPKKGKDGNIVITGQERKAIISARHRIDLLIEASKKKIRYTHFLSIPLNKKNIIDKYISFKKDILEKYNKTASNIDESIFQLPAKLHLTIGMLKLFDDNDKGNAIDALMNCKTNIIDPIIEETGPINIQLQGVSCMNDDPSDVKILYAQIVLNEKLQALVDNVAGYFIDIGLMEKEYEKIKLHVTLMNTSFKRDYQGRFKEKYDASEILKVYKDTLFGETTLNQIDISELHTATKDNYYKSISSITF
;
A
#
# COMPACT_ATOMS: atom_id res chain seq x y z
N MET A 1 16.53 -8.89 53.22
CA MET A 1 16.36 -7.43 53.07
C MET A 1 16.54 -7.11 51.59
N LEU A 2 15.49 -6.60 50.94
CA LEU A 2 15.31 -6.55 49.49
C LEU A 2 16.34 -5.64 48.78
N ASN A 3 16.92 -6.13 47.68
CA ASN A 3 17.67 -5.33 46.71
C ASN A 3 16.70 -4.83 45.62
N VAL A 4 16.44 -3.52 45.60
CA VAL A 4 15.58 -2.84 44.63
C VAL A 4 16.40 -2.47 43.39
N LEU A 5 16.11 -3.12 42.26
CA LEU A 5 16.58 -2.76 40.92
C LEU A 5 15.92 -1.44 40.47
N LYS A 6 16.73 -0.39 40.28
CA LYS A 6 16.33 0.86 39.60
C LYS A 6 16.22 0.60 38.09
N ASN A 7 14.98 0.46 37.61
CA ASN A 7 14.66 0.54 36.18
C ASN A 7 14.75 2.00 35.70
N VAL A 8 15.77 2.33 34.91
CA VAL A 8 15.83 3.60 34.16
C VAL A 8 15.09 3.38 32.83
N LYS A 9 13.82 3.83 32.76
CA LYS A 9 13.11 3.95 31.48
C LYS A 9 13.68 5.16 30.72
N TYR A 10 14.38 4.91 29.63
CA TYR A 10 14.61 5.93 28.61
C TYR A 10 13.27 6.30 27.98
N ILE A 11 12.73 7.46 28.35
CA ILE A 11 11.63 8.11 27.65
C ILE A 11 12.27 8.94 26.55
N ALA A 12 12.19 8.46 25.30
CA ALA A 12 12.50 9.28 24.15
C ALA A 12 11.47 10.41 24.07
N HIS A 13 11.87 11.62 24.43
CA HIS A 13 11.12 12.84 24.10
C HIS A 13 11.27 13.08 22.59
N TYR A 14 10.22 12.78 21.83
CA TYR A 14 10.13 13.21 20.44
C TYR A 14 9.59 14.65 20.47
N ILE A 15 10.42 15.59 20.03
CA ILE A 15 10.05 17.00 19.88
C ILE A 15 9.08 17.11 18.71
N MET A 16 7.99 17.84 18.90
CA MET A 16 7.01 18.18 17.86
C MET A 16 7.66 19.14 16.89
N ASP A 17 7.95 18.70 15.66
CA ASP A 17 8.54 19.56 14.64
C ASP A 17 7.43 20.34 13.93
N VAL A 18 7.19 21.57 14.39
CA VAL A 18 6.18 22.49 13.83
C VAL A 18 6.60 22.97 12.44
N LEU A 19 7.88 22.86 12.09
CA LEU A 19 8.43 23.35 10.83
C LEU A 19 8.25 22.35 9.68
N GLU A 20 8.06 21.05 9.97
CA GLU A 20 7.84 19.97 8.99
C GLU A 20 6.62 19.09 9.34
N PRO A 21 5.38 19.62 9.24
CA PRO A 21 4.18 18.82 9.48
C PRO A 21 3.99 17.70 8.45
N GLU A 22 3.38 16.59 8.88
CA GLU A 22 3.00 15.52 7.98
C GLU A 22 1.96 16.04 6.96
N LEU A 23 2.16 15.80 5.67
CA LEU A 23 1.20 16.22 4.64
C LEU A 23 0.19 15.09 4.36
N ILE A 24 -1.09 15.43 4.33
CA ILE A 24 -2.19 14.51 4.00
C ILE A 24 -2.98 15.12 2.84
N TRP A 25 -3.23 14.32 1.80
CA TRP A 25 -4.03 14.70 0.65
C TRP A 25 -5.43 14.12 0.77
N VAL A 26 -6.45 14.97 0.66
CA VAL A 26 -7.87 14.58 0.65
C VAL A 26 -8.54 15.31 -0.51
N ASN A 27 -9.16 14.56 -1.43
CA ASN A 27 -9.90 15.13 -2.57
C ASN A 27 -9.13 16.22 -3.35
N GLY A 28 -7.82 15.99 -3.60
CA GLY A 28 -6.96 16.94 -4.33
C GLY A 28 -6.40 18.09 -3.48
N GLN A 29 -6.85 18.27 -2.23
CA GLN A 29 -6.36 19.31 -1.33
C GLN A 29 -5.30 18.76 -0.37
N CYS A 30 -4.22 19.51 -0.18
CA CYS A 30 -3.12 19.17 0.72
C CYS A 30 -3.29 19.83 2.09
N TYR A 31 -3.29 19.03 3.14
CA TYR A 31 -3.46 19.45 4.52
C TYR A 31 -2.18 19.19 5.31
N ARG A 32 -1.78 20.19 6.10
CA ARG A 32 -0.74 20.02 7.13
C ARG A 32 -1.36 19.34 8.35
N PHE A 33 -0.96 18.10 8.57
CA PHE A 33 -1.39 17.27 9.69
C PHE A 33 -0.32 17.32 10.78
N TYR A 34 -0.59 18.13 11.81
CA TYR A 34 0.21 18.17 13.00
C TYR A 34 -0.21 17.02 13.92
N GLU A 35 0.41 15.85 13.78
CA GLU A 35 0.26 14.76 14.75
C GLU A 35 0.93 15.19 16.07
N SER A 36 0.24 16.00 16.89
CA SER A 36 0.71 16.27 18.24
C SER A 36 0.63 14.97 19.06
N THR A 37 1.56 14.84 19.98
CA THR A 37 1.72 13.80 21.02
C THR A 37 0.47 13.46 21.85
N ALA A 38 -0.68 14.11 21.61
CA ALA A 38 -1.96 13.88 22.24
C ALA A 38 -2.53 12.45 22.11
N TRP A 39 -2.02 11.63 21.17
CA TRP A 39 -2.53 10.27 20.95
C TRP A 39 -1.61 9.15 21.43
N LYS A 40 -0.46 9.49 22.04
CA LYS A 40 0.41 8.51 22.73
C LYS A 40 0.53 8.72 24.24
N ASN A 41 0.24 9.91 24.77
CA ASN A 41 0.21 10.16 26.21
C ASN A 41 -1.10 10.79 26.67
N ILE A 42 -1.77 10.07 27.56
CA ILE A 42 -2.81 10.56 28.46
C ILE A 42 -2.20 11.69 29.30
N HIS A 43 -2.91 12.83 29.42
CA HIS A 43 -2.56 14.07 30.12
C HIS A 43 -1.44 14.92 29.49
N THR A 44 -1.81 15.98 28.74
CA THR A 44 -1.52 17.41 29.02
C THR A 44 -1.71 18.27 27.76
N SER A 45 -2.36 19.42 27.94
CA SER A 45 -2.47 20.64 27.11
C SER A 45 -3.00 20.56 25.67
N ASP A 46 -3.85 21.55 25.37
CA ASP A 46 -4.62 21.77 24.15
C ASP A 46 -3.77 21.86 22.86
N PRO A 47 -4.23 21.31 21.73
CA PRO A 47 -3.69 21.68 20.42
C PRO A 47 -4.12 23.11 20.10
N TYR A 48 -3.15 24.02 20.01
CA TYR A 48 -3.35 25.35 19.46
C TYR A 48 -3.63 25.21 17.96
N MET A 49 -4.88 25.44 17.56
CA MET A 49 -5.26 25.69 16.16
C MET A 49 -5.38 27.20 16.05
N GLU A 50 -4.61 27.81 15.17
CA GLU A 50 -4.68 29.25 14.92
C GLU A 50 -6.07 29.60 14.35
N ASP A 51 -6.85 30.38 15.10
CA ASP A 51 -8.13 30.90 14.64
C ASP A 51 -7.90 31.98 13.58
N LYS A 52 -8.36 31.71 12.36
CA LYS A 52 -8.60 32.65 11.25
C LYS A 52 -7.42 33.52 10.81
N GLU A 53 -6.71 33.05 9.78
CA GLU A 53 -6.47 33.91 8.63
C GLU A 53 -7.51 33.62 7.55
N SER A 54 -8.16 34.67 7.08
CA SER A 54 -9.04 34.67 5.93
C SER A 54 -8.24 34.35 4.67
N ILE A 55 -8.06 33.07 4.38
CA ILE A 55 -7.61 32.64 3.06
C ILE A 55 -8.81 32.87 2.13
N CYS A 56 -8.62 33.77 1.16
CA CYS A 56 -9.53 33.91 0.03
C CYS A 56 -9.70 32.52 -0.60
N LEU A 57 -10.87 31.92 -0.37
CA LEU A 57 -11.31 30.71 -1.06
C LEU A 57 -11.36 31.05 -2.55
N ASN A 58 -10.34 30.62 -3.30
CA ASN A 58 -10.59 30.34 -4.71
C ASN A 58 -11.60 29.19 -4.72
N GLU A 59 -12.72 29.40 -5.41
CA GLU A 59 -13.78 28.44 -5.65
C GLU A 59 -13.27 27.26 -6.50
N GLU A 60 -12.39 26.44 -5.93
CA GLU A 60 -12.01 25.15 -6.52
C GLU A 60 -12.88 24.07 -5.86
N SER A 61 -14.01 23.79 -6.52
CA SER A 61 -14.80 22.55 -6.46
C SER A 61 -14.77 21.83 -5.09
N GLU A 62 -15.58 22.29 -4.14
CA GLU A 62 -15.88 21.47 -2.96
C GLU A 62 -16.40 20.10 -3.42
N PRO A 63 -15.98 18.98 -2.81
CA PRO A 63 -16.53 17.67 -3.16
C PRO A 63 -18.05 17.72 -3.08
N ASP A 64 -18.75 16.99 -3.96
CA ASP A 64 -20.21 16.88 -4.01
C ASP A 64 -20.74 16.26 -2.70
N ILE A 65 -20.76 17.04 -1.61
CA ILE A 65 -21.36 16.67 -0.34
C ILE A 65 -22.85 16.92 -0.49
N GLU A 66 -23.54 15.94 -1.07
CA GLU A 66 -25.00 15.97 -1.19
C GLU A 66 -25.63 15.99 0.21
N MET A 67 -26.46 16.99 0.46
CA MET A 67 -27.18 17.16 1.72
C MET A 67 -28.69 17.16 1.50
N VAL A 68 -29.39 16.38 2.31
CA VAL A 68 -30.85 16.31 2.31
C VAL A 68 -31.39 17.11 3.49
N SER A 69 -32.47 17.85 3.27
CA SER A 69 -33.20 18.53 4.35
C SER A 69 -33.86 17.49 5.27
N HIS A 70 -33.68 17.63 6.57
CA HIS A 70 -34.19 16.72 7.59
C HIS A 70 -34.83 17.53 8.72
N GLY A 71 -36.11 17.89 8.56
CA GLY A 71 -36.79 18.80 9.49
C GLY A 71 -36.12 20.19 9.48
N SER A 72 -35.67 20.67 10.64
CA SER A 72 -34.94 21.94 10.80
C SER A 72 -33.41 21.82 10.65
N CYS A 73 -32.91 20.66 10.25
CA CYS A 73 -31.49 20.40 10.08
C CYS A 73 -31.18 19.82 8.70
N PHE A 74 -29.90 19.76 8.36
CA PHE A 74 -29.37 19.10 7.18
C PHE A 74 -28.76 17.75 7.58
N LYS A 75 -28.80 16.80 6.65
CA LYS A 75 -28.22 15.47 6.80
C LYS A 75 -27.34 15.15 5.60
N HIS A 76 -26.13 14.67 5.86
CA HIS A 76 -25.24 14.08 4.87
C HIS A 76 -25.00 12.60 5.24
N THR A 77 -25.13 11.71 4.26
CA THR A 77 -24.96 10.26 4.43
C THR A 77 -23.92 9.75 3.46
N PHE A 78 -22.95 8.99 3.94
CA PHE A 78 -21.86 8.51 3.10
C PHE A 78 -21.30 7.17 3.56
N TYR A 79 -20.69 6.47 2.61
CA TYR A 79 -20.04 5.19 2.83
C TYR A 79 -18.64 5.37 3.43
N VAL A 80 -18.29 4.48 4.36
CA VAL A 80 -16.92 4.32 4.87
C VAL A 80 -16.67 2.83 5.14
N PRO A 81 -15.54 2.25 4.73
CA PRO A 81 -15.19 0.88 5.10
C PRO A 81 -15.20 0.67 6.61
N LYS A 82 -15.84 -0.43 7.06
CA LYS A 82 -16.05 -0.75 8.49
C LYS A 82 -14.76 -0.71 9.33
N ILE A 83 -13.61 -1.01 8.73
CA ILE A 83 -12.30 -0.97 9.39
C ILE A 83 -11.95 0.43 9.95
N PHE A 84 -12.52 1.49 9.39
CA PHE A 84 -12.29 2.87 9.85
C PHE A 84 -13.24 3.32 10.95
N TYR A 85 -14.32 2.59 11.25
CA TYR A 85 -15.29 3.02 12.27
C TYR A 85 -14.63 3.23 13.63
N SER A 86 -13.74 2.33 14.06
CA SER A 86 -13.02 2.49 15.32
C SER A 86 -12.07 3.68 15.34
N HIS A 87 -11.53 4.08 14.20
CA HIS A 87 -10.63 5.22 14.07
C HIS A 87 -11.40 6.54 14.20
N ILE A 88 -12.60 6.62 13.61
CA ILE A 88 -13.50 7.78 13.73
C ILE A 88 -14.09 7.87 15.14
N ILE A 89 -14.52 6.73 15.72
CA ILE A 89 -15.04 6.68 17.09
C ILE A 89 -13.94 7.08 18.09
N GLY A 90 -12.75 6.53 17.94
CA GLY A 90 -11.62 6.70 18.85
C GLY A 90 -11.80 5.97 20.19
N THR A 91 -10.75 5.98 21.01
CA THR A 91 -10.76 5.36 22.34
C THR A 91 -11.92 5.91 23.18
N LYS A 92 -12.81 5.04 23.65
CA LYS A 92 -14.01 5.40 24.44
C LYS A 92 -14.92 6.45 23.76
N GLY A 93 -14.86 6.61 22.44
CA GLY A 93 -15.68 7.60 21.72
C GLY A 93 -15.17 9.04 21.81
N ILE A 94 -13.95 9.25 22.32
CA ILE A 94 -13.40 10.61 22.55
C ILE A 94 -13.27 11.37 21.23
N THR A 95 -12.73 10.74 20.18
CA THR A 95 -12.52 11.39 18.88
C THR A 95 -13.83 11.86 18.27
N ARG A 96 -14.85 10.98 18.22
CA ARG A 96 -16.17 11.35 17.71
C ARG A 96 -16.79 12.49 18.50
N ARG A 97 -16.79 12.43 19.84
CA ARG A 97 -17.35 13.51 20.69
C ARG A 97 -16.63 14.84 20.48
N LYS A 98 -15.30 14.80 20.32
CA LYS A 98 -14.50 15.99 20.02
C LYS A 98 -14.93 16.60 18.68
N LEU A 99 -15.03 15.77 17.63
CA LEU A 99 -15.53 16.21 16.32
C LEU A 99 -16.93 16.83 16.44
N GLU A 100 -17.88 16.10 17.04
CA GLU A 100 -19.26 16.55 17.24
C GLU A 100 -19.34 17.92 17.95
N ASN A 101 -18.54 18.12 19.00
CA ASN A 101 -18.50 19.37 19.76
C ASN A 101 -17.92 20.54 18.95
N GLU A 102 -16.79 20.32 18.28
CA GLU A 102 -16.07 21.37 17.56
C GLU A 102 -16.80 21.80 16.29
N THR A 103 -17.46 20.87 15.60
CA THR A 103 -18.22 21.18 14.38
C THR A 103 -19.70 21.45 14.66
N LYS A 104 -20.17 21.29 15.90
CA LYS A 104 -21.59 21.43 16.29
C LYS A 104 -22.51 20.52 15.46
N THR A 105 -22.08 19.29 15.24
CA THR A 105 -22.83 18.25 14.48
C THR A 105 -23.04 17.00 15.33
N ASN A 106 -23.98 16.15 14.91
CA ASN A 106 -24.13 14.79 15.41
C ASN A 106 -23.59 13.80 14.36
N ILE A 107 -22.80 12.82 14.77
CA ILE A 107 -22.20 11.81 13.90
C ILE A 107 -22.67 10.43 14.33
N ASP A 108 -23.60 9.86 13.57
CA ASP A 108 -24.06 8.48 13.76
C ASP A 108 -23.19 7.51 12.95
N ILE A 109 -22.63 6.52 13.65
CA ILE A 109 -21.73 5.51 13.07
C ILE A 109 -22.34 4.14 13.37
N PRO A 110 -22.49 3.27 12.37
CA PRO A 110 -23.04 1.93 12.58
C PRO A 110 -22.32 1.19 13.70
N LYS A 111 -23.09 0.44 14.51
CA LYS A 111 -22.53 -0.38 15.59
C LYS A 111 -21.54 -1.40 15.03
N LYS A 112 -20.53 -1.75 15.83
CA LYS A 112 -19.52 -2.74 15.47
C LYS A 112 -20.17 -4.04 14.96
N GLY A 113 -19.78 -4.47 13.76
CA GLY A 113 -20.32 -5.67 13.11
C GLY A 113 -21.56 -5.46 12.26
N LYS A 114 -22.15 -4.25 12.23
CA LYS A 114 -23.26 -3.92 11.33
C LYS A 114 -22.77 -3.15 10.11
N ASP A 115 -23.37 -3.46 8.96
CA ASP A 115 -23.30 -2.65 7.74
C ASP A 115 -24.13 -1.37 7.89
N GLY A 116 -23.75 -0.33 7.16
CA GLY A 116 -24.48 0.92 7.09
C GLY A 116 -23.59 2.10 6.73
N ASN A 117 -24.22 3.22 6.40
CA ASN A 117 -23.54 4.48 6.13
C ASN A 117 -23.34 5.29 7.41
N ILE A 118 -22.30 6.12 7.42
CA ILE A 118 -22.15 7.17 8.45
C ILE A 118 -23.10 8.31 8.11
N VAL A 119 -23.71 8.88 9.13
CA VAL A 119 -24.65 9.99 8.99
C VAL A 119 -24.18 11.17 9.81
N ILE A 120 -23.96 12.32 9.17
CA ILE A 120 -23.72 13.59 9.84
C ILE A 120 -24.99 14.43 9.78
N THR A 121 -25.43 14.94 10.94
CA THR A 121 -26.59 15.84 11.04
C THR A 121 -26.16 17.15 11.69
N GLY A 122 -26.57 18.29 11.13
CA GLY A 122 -26.20 19.61 11.62
C GLY A 122 -27.17 20.70 11.17
N GLN A 123 -27.23 21.82 11.89
CA GLN A 123 -28.10 22.95 11.54
C GLN A 123 -27.58 23.76 10.35
N GLU A 124 -26.26 23.84 10.20
CA GLU A 124 -25.61 24.61 9.14
C GLU A 124 -24.88 23.67 8.17
N ARG A 125 -24.96 23.96 6.86
CA ARG A 125 -24.23 23.19 5.83
C ARG A 125 -22.73 23.21 6.06
N LYS A 126 -22.17 24.38 6.39
CA LYS A 126 -20.72 24.56 6.68
C LYS A 126 -20.23 23.67 7.82
N ALA A 127 -21.05 23.47 8.86
CA ALA A 127 -20.75 22.58 9.97
C ALA A 127 -20.63 21.11 9.52
N ILE A 128 -21.53 20.66 8.64
CA ILE A 128 -21.51 19.30 8.08
C ILE A 128 -20.28 19.10 7.19
N ILE A 129 -19.96 20.07 6.33
CA ILE A 129 -18.77 20.03 5.46
C ILE A 129 -17.50 19.93 6.32
N SER A 130 -17.39 20.77 7.36
CA SER A 130 -16.26 20.73 8.28
C SER A 130 -16.14 19.38 8.99
N ALA A 131 -17.25 18.79 9.45
CA ALA A 131 -17.25 17.47 10.07
C ALA A 131 -16.82 16.37 9.08
N ARG A 132 -17.32 16.44 7.84
CA ARG A 132 -16.97 15.48 6.78
C ARG A 132 -15.48 15.53 6.46
N HIS A 133 -14.92 16.70 6.19
CA HIS A 133 -13.48 16.85 5.92
C HIS A 133 -12.61 16.33 7.07
N ARG A 134 -13.00 16.56 8.33
CA ARG A 134 -12.25 16.04 9.48
C ARG A 134 -12.31 14.52 9.58
N ILE A 135 -13.43 13.90 9.21
CA ILE A 135 -13.54 12.44 9.11
C ILE A 135 -12.63 11.92 7.98
N ASP A 136 -12.59 12.60 6.84
CA ASP A 136 -11.75 12.20 5.71
C ASP A 136 -10.26 12.22 6.08
N LEU A 137 -9.81 13.27 6.76
CA LEU A 137 -8.44 13.36 7.27
C LEU A 137 -8.10 12.20 8.21
N LEU A 138 -9.03 11.79 9.08
CA LEU A 138 -8.83 10.63 9.96
C LEU A 138 -8.73 9.32 9.19
N ILE A 139 -9.54 9.16 8.14
CA ILE A 139 -9.51 7.98 7.27
C ILE A 139 -8.18 7.92 6.52
N GLU A 140 -7.75 9.01 5.87
CA GLU A 140 -6.50 9.04 5.12
C GLU A 140 -5.27 8.81 6.02
N ALA A 141 -5.23 9.45 7.20
CA ALA A 141 -4.19 9.17 8.20
C ALA A 141 -4.16 7.70 8.64
N SER A 142 -5.34 7.06 8.71
CA SER A 142 -5.45 5.65 9.07
C SER A 142 -5.04 4.73 7.92
N LYS A 143 -5.39 5.06 6.67
CA LYS A 143 -5.01 4.30 5.47
C LYS A 143 -3.50 4.18 5.31
N LYS A 144 -2.73 5.22 5.63
CA LYS A 144 -1.25 5.18 5.61
C LYS A 144 -0.67 4.11 6.56
N LYS A 145 -1.36 3.82 7.67
CA LYS A 145 -0.93 2.87 8.71
C LYS A 145 -1.35 1.43 8.39
N ILE A 146 -2.27 1.23 7.45
CA ILE A 146 -2.75 -0.09 7.04
C ILE A 146 -1.79 -0.68 6.00
N ARG A 147 -1.45 -1.96 6.16
CA ARG A 147 -0.64 -2.71 5.21
C ARG A 147 -1.44 -2.99 3.94
N TYR A 148 -0.74 -3.08 2.81
CA TYR A 148 -1.32 -3.56 1.57
C TYR A 148 -1.99 -4.93 1.76
N THR A 149 -3.08 -5.15 1.02
CA THR A 149 -3.87 -6.37 1.07
C THR A 149 -3.84 -7.14 -0.25
N HIS A 150 -3.70 -6.44 -1.37
CA HIS A 150 -3.65 -7.02 -2.71
C HIS A 150 -2.57 -6.35 -3.55
N PHE A 151 -2.32 -6.89 -4.74
CA PHE A 151 -1.41 -6.31 -5.71
C PHE A 151 -1.80 -6.73 -7.12
N LEU A 152 -1.53 -5.85 -8.09
CA LEU A 152 -1.60 -6.18 -9.51
C LEU A 152 -0.32 -6.88 -9.94
N SER A 153 -0.43 -7.96 -10.71
CA SER A 153 0.74 -8.75 -11.10
C SER A 153 0.60 -9.46 -12.43
N ILE A 154 1.75 -9.74 -13.06
CA ILE A 154 1.87 -10.65 -14.20
C ILE A 154 2.54 -11.94 -13.70
N PRO A 155 1.86 -13.09 -13.72
CA PRO A 155 2.45 -14.37 -13.31
C PRO A 155 3.58 -14.80 -14.25
N LEU A 156 4.75 -15.13 -13.70
CA LEU A 156 5.94 -15.59 -14.43
C LEU A 156 6.42 -16.97 -13.99
N ASN A 157 5.54 -17.72 -13.33
CA ASN A 157 5.73 -19.09 -12.87
C ASN A 157 5.62 -20.11 -14.02
N LYS A 158 6.19 -19.79 -15.19
CA LYS A 158 6.25 -20.70 -16.34
C LYS A 158 7.38 -21.72 -16.16
N LYS A 159 7.19 -22.94 -16.68
CA LYS A 159 8.13 -24.06 -16.46
C LYS A 159 9.59 -23.71 -16.83
N ASN A 160 9.81 -23.10 -17.99
CA ASN A 160 11.14 -22.70 -18.44
C ASN A 160 11.83 -21.72 -17.48
N ILE A 161 11.08 -20.74 -16.95
CA ILE A 161 11.58 -19.76 -15.97
C ILE A 161 11.82 -20.42 -14.61
N ILE A 162 10.88 -21.25 -14.15
CA ILE A 162 11.00 -22.00 -12.89
C ILE A 162 12.23 -22.90 -12.90
N ASP A 163 12.45 -23.67 -13.97
CA ASP A 163 13.56 -24.62 -14.05
C ASP A 163 14.91 -23.89 -13.98
N LYS A 164 15.04 -22.71 -14.61
CA LYS A 164 16.22 -21.84 -14.50
C LYS A 164 16.36 -21.20 -13.12
N TYR A 165 15.27 -20.72 -12.53
CA TYR A 165 15.26 -20.19 -11.17
C TYR A 165 15.69 -21.22 -10.13
N ILE A 166 15.20 -22.46 -10.23
CA ILE A 166 15.60 -23.56 -9.34
C ILE A 166 17.10 -23.86 -9.50
N SER A 167 17.60 -23.87 -10.74
CA SER A 167 19.03 -24.06 -11.01
C SER A 167 19.89 -22.96 -10.39
N PHE A 168 19.47 -21.69 -10.54
CA PHE A 168 20.09 -20.53 -9.91
C PHE A 168 20.09 -20.63 -8.37
N LYS A 169 18.94 -20.95 -7.78
CA LYS A 169 18.81 -21.15 -6.32
C LYS A 169 19.77 -22.23 -5.82
N LYS A 170 19.83 -23.37 -6.51
CA LYS A 170 20.71 -24.48 -6.15
C LYS A 170 22.17 -24.06 -6.17
N ASP A 171 22.60 -23.41 -7.26
CA ASP A 171 23.98 -22.96 -7.43
C ASP A 171 24.39 -21.92 -6.36
N ILE A 172 23.50 -20.99 -6.00
CA ILE A 172 23.76 -20.04 -4.91
C ILE A 172 23.86 -20.74 -3.56
N LEU A 173 22.96 -21.68 -3.27
CA LEU A 173 23.00 -22.41 -2.00
C LEU A 173 24.27 -23.26 -1.90
N GLU A 174 24.74 -23.87 -2.99
CA GLU A 174 26.00 -24.64 -2.99
C GLU A 174 27.24 -23.75 -2.78
N LYS A 175 27.26 -22.56 -3.39
CA LYS A 175 28.42 -21.65 -3.33
C LYS A 175 28.47 -20.79 -2.07
N TYR A 176 27.32 -20.28 -1.62
CA TYR A 176 27.24 -19.16 -0.69
C TYR A 176 26.50 -19.45 0.62
N ASN A 177 25.86 -20.62 0.82
CA ASN A 177 25.17 -20.98 2.09
C ASN A 177 26.14 -21.28 3.25
N LYS A 178 27.36 -20.74 3.22
CA LYS A 178 28.29 -20.82 4.35
C LYS A 178 27.81 -19.83 5.41
N THR A 179 27.93 -20.20 6.68
CA THR A 179 27.34 -19.54 7.86
C THR A 179 27.66 -18.04 8.05
N ALA A 180 28.49 -17.44 7.20
CA ALA A 180 28.87 -16.03 7.24
C ALA A 180 28.07 -15.10 6.30
N SER A 181 27.24 -15.63 5.38
CA SER A 181 26.58 -14.84 4.33
C SER A 181 25.12 -14.47 4.62
N ASN A 182 24.50 -15.01 5.67
CA ASN A 182 23.04 -14.93 5.93
C ASN A 182 22.15 -15.41 4.76
N ILE A 183 22.71 -16.19 3.82
CA ILE A 183 22.01 -16.77 2.68
C ILE A 183 21.64 -18.20 3.01
N ASP A 184 20.35 -18.48 3.13
CA ASP A 184 19.81 -19.82 3.33
C ASP A 184 18.53 -20.01 2.52
N GLU A 185 17.98 -21.22 2.47
CA GLU A 185 16.81 -21.52 1.64
C GLU A 185 15.58 -20.65 1.95
N SER A 186 15.44 -20.17 3.20
CA SER A 186 14.25 -19.43 3.65
C SER A 186 14.10 -18.03 3.05
N ILE A 187 15.16 -17.44 2.50
CA ILE A 187 15.08 -16.13 1.83
C ILE A 187 14.74 -16.24 0.35
N PHE A 188 14.64 -17.44 -0.23
CA PHE A 188 14.29 -17.62 -1.63
C PHE A 188 12.77 -17.58 -1.83
N GLN A 189 12.34 -16.93 -2.92
CA GLN A 189 10.94 -16.93 -3.35
C GLN A 189 10.49 -18.36 -3.70
N LEU A 190 9.22 -18.65 -3.49
CA LEU A 190 8.64 -19.91 -3.95
C LEU A 190 8.54 -19.90 -5.49
N PRO A 191 8.96 -20.96 -6.20
CA PRO A 191 8.89 -20.98 -7.67
C PRO A 191 7.49 -20.70 -8.23
N ALA A 192 6.46 -21.22 -7.56
CA ALA A 192 5.07 -20.99 -7.92
C ALA A 192 4.64 -19.53 -7.79
N LYS A 193 5.40 -18.68 -7.09
CA LYS A 193 5.12 -17.25 -6.80
C LYS A 193 5.99 -16.29 -7.58
N LEU A 194 6.72 -16.71 -8.61
CA LEU A 194 7.45 -15.78 -9.47
C LEU A 194 6.45 -14.91 -10.26
N HIS A 195 6.58 -13.59 -10.15
CA HIS A 195 5.70 -12.62 -10.80
C HIS A 195 6.39 -11.26 -10.97
N LEU A 196 5.88 -10.45 -11.91
CA LEU A 196 6.08 -9.01 -11.91
C LEU A 196 4.99 -8.34 -11.08
N THR A 197 5.37 -7.41 -10.22
CA THR A 197 4.41 -6.55 -9.53
C THR A 197 4.21 -5.28 -10.34
N ILE A 198 2.95 -4.97 -10.68
CA ILE A 198 2.55 -3.71 -11.33
C ILE A 198 2.34 -2.64 -10.25
N GLY A 199 1.66 -2.99 -9.16
CA GLY A 199 1.49 -2.08 -8.03
C GLY A 199 0.69 -2.67 -6.89
N MET A 200 0.76 -2.01 -5.73
CA MET A 200 0.21 -2.47 -4.46
C MET A 200 -1.14 -1.81 -4.16
N LEU A 201 -2.08 -2.57 -3.58
CA LEU A 201 -3.45 -2.13 -3.35
C LEU A 201 -3.85 -2.30 -1.87
N LYS A 202 -4.63 -1.34 -1.36
CA LYS A 202 -5.30 -1.41 -0.06
C LYS A 202 -6.80 -1.53 -0.28
N LEU A 203 -7.28 -2.76 -0.44
CA LEU A 203 -8.71 -3.07 -0.58
C LEU A 203 -9.25 -3.47 0.80
N PHE A 204 -10.18 -2.68 1.35
CA PHE A 204 -10.63 -2.79 2.75
C PHE A 204 -11.89 -3.65 2.91
N ASP A 205 -12.69 -3.78 1.85
CA ASP A 205 -13.95 -4.51 1.84
C ASP A 205 -14.30 -5.00 0.41
N ASP A 206 -15.50 -5.55 0.25
CA ASP A 206 -15.94 -6.09 -1.03
C ASP A 206 -16.34 -5.00 -2.04
N ASN A 207 -16.61 -3.78 -1.60
CA ASN A 207 -16.83 -2.65 -2.51
C ASN A 207 -15.51 -2.23 -3.17
N ASP A 208 -14.43 -2.11 -2.39
CA ASP A 208 -13.10 -1.83 -2.94
C ASP A 208 -12.63 -2.95 -3.89
N LYS A 209 -12.92 -4.21 -3.54
CA LYS A 209 -12.63 -5.34 -4.44
C LYS A 209 -13.43 -5.24 -5.74
N GLY A 210 -14.73 -4.95 -5.66
CA GLY A 210 -15.56 -4.73 -6.85
C GLY A 210 -14.97 -3.65 -7.75
N ASN A 211 -14.65 -2.48 -7.17
CA ASN A 211 -14.03 -1.37 -7.89
C ASN A 211 -12.70 -1.77 -8.55
N ALA A 212 -11.85 -2.54 -7.87
CA ALA A 212 -10.59 -3.01 -8.43
C ALA A 212 -10.81 -4.00 -9.60
N ILE A 213 -11.79 -4.88 -9.48
CA ILE A 213 -12.15 -5.85 -10.53
C ILE A 213 -12.66 -5.11 -11.78
N ASP A 214 -13.57 -4.17 -11.59
CA ASP A 214 -14.12 -3.34 -12.66
C ASP A 214 -13.00 -2.51 -13.32
N ALA A 215 -12.09 -1.97 -12.51
CA ALA A 215 -10.92 -1.24 -13.01
C ALA A 215 -10.01 -2.11 -13.89
N LEU A 216 -9.72 -3.35 -13.48
CA LEU A 216 -8.92 -4.26 -14.29
C LEU A 216 -9.62 -4.62 -15.61
N MET A 217 -10.94 -4.83 -15.60
CA MET A 217 -11.72 -5.07 -16.82
C MET A 217 -11.71 -3.84 -17.75
N ASN A 218 -11.84 -2.64 -17.19
CA ASN A 218 -11.72 -1.40 -17.97
C ASN A 218 -10.32 -1.23 -18.57
N CYS A 219 -9.27 -1.54 -17.81
CA CYS A 219 -7.91 -1.57 -18.33
C CYS A 219 -7.77 -2.58 -19.46
N LYS A 220 -8.40 -3.77 -19.36
CA LYS A 220 -8.39 -4.74 -20.45
C LYS A 220 -8.89 -4.12 -21.75
N THR A 221 -10.13 -3.60 -21.73
CA THR A 221 -10.79 -3.10 -22.93
C THR A 221 -10.18 -1.81 -23.48
N ASN A 222 -9.81 -0.87 -22.61
CA ASN A 222 -9.47 0.49 -23.03
C ASN A 222 -7.97 0.78 -23.08
N ILE A 223 -7.13 -0.07 -22.48
CA ILE A 223 -5.67 0.13 -22.40
C ILE A 223 -4.94 -1.06 -23.02
N ILE A 224 -5.20 -2.27 -22.51
CA ILE A 224 -4.36 -3.43 -22.82
C ILE A 224 -4.66 -3.99 -24.21
N ASP A 225 -5.93 -4.27 -24.52
CA ASP A 225 -6.31 -4.84 -25.82
C ASP A 225 -5.87 -3.91 -26.98
N PRO A 226 -6.09 -2.57 -26.95
CA PRO A 226 -5.58 -1.67 -27.97
C PRO A 226 -4.05 -1.70 -28.15
N ILE A 227 -3.28 -1.74 -27.05
CA ILE A 227 -1.82 -1.83 -27.11
C ILE A 227 -1.39 -3.16 -27.72
N ILE A 228 -2.03 -4.28 -27.37
CA ILE A 228 -1.70 -5.61 -27.90
C ILE A 228 -2.06 -5.70 -29.40
N GLU A 229 -3.20 -5.16 -29.80
CA GLU A 229 -3.63 -5.11 -31.21
C GLU A 229 -2.66 -4.30 -32.09
N GLU A 230 -2.20 -3.15 -31.59
CA GLU A 230 -1.23 -2.32 -32.30
C GLU A 230 0.16 -2.97 -32.35
N THR A 231 0.61 -3.51 -31.23
CA THR A 231 2.02 -3.87 -31.04
C THR A 231 2.33 -5.34 -31.32
N GLY A 232 1.31 -6.18 -31.41
CA GLY A 232 1.40 -7.64 -31.41
C GLY A 232 1.70 -8.23 -30.03
N PRO A 233 1.94 -9.55 -29.94
CA PRO A 233 2.29 -10.21 -28.68
C PRO A 233 3.52 -9.59 -28.01
N ILE A 234 3.41 -9.24 -26.74
CA ILE A 234 4.49 -8.60 -25.98
C ILE A 234 5.34 -9.67 -25.28
N ASN A 235 6.61 -9.78 -25.67
CA ASN A 235 7.57 -10.68 -25.02
C ASN A 235 8.13 -10.06 -23.72
N ILE A 236 8.29 -10.89 -22.69
CA ILE A 236 8.88 -10.56 -21.40
C ILE A 236 10.11 -11.46 -21.22
N GLN A 237 11.30 -10.87 -21.22
CA GLN A 237 12.56 -11.59 -21.02
C GLN A 237 13.18 -11.21 -19.67
N LEU A 238 13.48 -12.23 -18.85
CA LEU A 238 14.11 -12.09 -17.54
C LEU A 238 15.60 -12.38 -17.70
N GLN A 239 16.43 -11.34 -17.56
CA GLN A 239 17.88 -11.48 -17.69
C GLN A 239 18.62 -10.62 -16.69
N GLY A 240 19.60 -11.24 -16.03
CA GLY A 240 20.43 -10.60 -15.04
C GLY A 240 19.76 -10.44 -13.68
N VAL A 241 20.56 -10.06 -12.70
CA VAL A 241 20.13 -9.84 -11.32
C VAL A 241 20.52 -8.43 -10.87
N SER A 242 19.75 -7.87 -9.96
CA SER A 242 20.05 -6.61 -9.29
C SER A 242 19.43 -6.62 -7.88
N CYS A 243 19.73 -5.61 -7.08
CA CYS A 243 19.17 -5.43 -5.75
C CYS A 243 18.42 -4.10 -5.62
N MET A 244 17.61 -3.99 -4.57
CA MET A 244 16.73 -2.83 -4.38
C MET A 244 17.46 -1.62 -3.76
N ASN A 245 18.63 -1.84 -3.17
CA ASN A 245 19.45 -0.83 -2.51
C ASN A 245 20.82 -0.70 -3.19
N ASP A 246 21.54 0.38 -2.92
CA ASP A 246 22.80 0.70 -3.62
C ASP A 246 24.04 -0.06 -3.11
N ASP A 247 23.93 -0.71 -1.95
CA ASP A 247 25.02 -1.45 -1.30
C ASP A 247 24.85 -2.97 -1.49
N PRO A 248 25.61 -3.60 -2.41
CA PRO A 248 25.58 -5.04 -2.65
C PRO A 248 26.00 -5.89 -1.45
N SER A 249 26.76 -5.33 -0.50
CA SER A 249 27.21 -6.05 0.69
C SER A 249 26.12 -6.17 1.77
N ASP A 250 25.04 -5.40 1.63
CA ASP A 250 24.04 -5.22 2.67
C ASP A 250 22.61 -5.21 2.09
N VAL A 251 22.22 -6.32 1.45
CA VAL A 251 20.99 -6.45 0.65
C VAL A 251 19.85 -7.09 1.43
N LYS A 252 18.62 -6.59 1.20
CA LYS A 252 17.36 -7.24 1.63
C LYS A 252 16.64 -7.96 0.51
N ILE A 253 16.65 -7.39 -0.68
CA ILE A 253 15.87 -7.84 -1.84
C ILE A 253 16.79 -7.93 -3.05
N LEU A 254 16.88 -9.13 -3.62
CA LEU A 254 17.49 -9.40 -4.91
C LEU A 254 16.40 -9.85 -5.88
N TYR A 255 16.45 -9.33 -7.10
CA TYR A 255 15.46 -9.57 -8.14
C TYR A 255 16.11 -9.86 -9.49
N ALA A 256 15.39 -10.58 -10.35
CA ALA A 256 15.71 -10.66 -11.77
C ALA A 256 15.25 -9.39 -12.46
N GLN A 257 16.06 -8.88 -13.39
CA GLN A 257 15.71 -7.72 -14.20
C GLN A 257 14.88 -8.15 -15.42
N ILE A 258 14.05 -7.23 -15.90
CA ILE A 258 13.35 -7.39 -17.18
C ILE A 258 14.13 -6.65 -18.24
N VAL A 259 14.42 -7.32 -19.35
CA VAL A 259 15.05 -6.68 -20.52
C VAL A 259 14.12 -5.58 -21.02
N LEU A 260 14.70 -4.41 -21.30
CA LEU A 260 13.95 -3.23 -21.70
C LEU A 260 13.01 -3.55 -22.87
N ASN A 261 11.72 -3.34 -22.64
CA ASN A 261 10.68 -3.44 -23.64
C ASN A 261 9.72 -2.27 -23.43
N GLU A 262 9.85 -1.23 -24.26
CA GLU A 262 9.06 0.00 -24.16
C GLU A 262 7.56 -0.25 -24.23
N LYS A 263 7.13 -1.27 -24.99
CA LYS A 263 5.71 -1.64 -25.12
C LYS A 263 5.17 -2.22 -23.80
N LEU A 264 5.94 -3.12 -23.18
CA LEU A 264 5.60 -3.66 -21.86
C LEU A 264 5.59 -2.55 -20.80
N GLN A 265 6.59 -1.66 -20.83
CA GLN A 265 6.70 -0.55 -19.90
C GLN A 265 5.49 0.39 -20.02
N ALA A 266 5.15 0.83 -21.24
CA ALA A 266 4.00 1.68 -21.49
C ALA A 266 2.68 1.03 -21.03
N LEU A 267 2.49 -0.26 -21.31
CA LEU A 267 1.31 -1.00 -20.86
C LEU A 267 1.20 -1.00 -19.33
N VAL A 268 2.29 -1.36 -18.64
CA VAL A 268 2.28 -1.46 -17.17
C VAL A 268 2.12 -0.08 -16.52
N ASP A 269 2.79 0.95 -17.05
CA ASP A 269 2.67 2.32 -16.56
C ASP A 269 1.26 2.87 -16.76
N ASN A 270 0.62 2.61 -17.91
CA ASN A 270 -0.76 3.05 -18.17
C ASN A 270 -1.79 2.32 -17.28
N VAL A 271 -1.61 1.01 -17.07
CA VAL A 271 -2.48 0.24 -16.14
C VAL A 271 -2.32 0.76 -14.72
N ALA A 272 -1.09 0.98 -14.25
CA ALA A 272 -0.85 1.55 -12.92
C ALA A 272 -1.42 2.98 -12.83
N GLY A 273 -1.23 3.80 -13.86
CA GLY A 273 -1.75 5.16 -13.98
C GLY A 273 -3.27 5.20 -13.79
N TYR A 274 -4.01 4.34 -14.49
CA TYR A 274 -5.46 4.26 -14.33
C TYR A 274 -5.87 3.90 -12.89
N PHE A 275 -5.18 2.95 -12.25
CA PHE A 275 -5.43 2.58 -10.85
C PHE A 275 -5.09 3.71 -9.85
N ILE A 276 -4.08 4.54 -10.17
CA ILE A 276 -3.72 5.73 -9.40
C ILE A 276 -4.81 6.79 -9.56
N ASP A 277 -5.26 7.05 -10.78
CA ASP A 277 -6.25 8.09 -11.10
C ASP A 277 -7.59 7.86 -10.39
N ILE A 278 -8.00 6.59 -10.26
CA ILE A 278 -9.22 6.21 -9.52
C ILE A 278 -9.01 6.04 -8.00
N GLY A 279 -7.80 6.30 -7.50
CA GLY A 279 -7.48 6.28 -6.07
C GLY A 279 -7.34 4.89 -5.43
N LEU A 280 -7.16 3.83 -6.22
CA LEU A 280 -6.93 2.47 -5.70
C LEU A 280 -5.45 2.14 -5.47
N MET A 281 -4.55 2.93 -6.05
CA MET A 281 -3.10 2.80 -5.94
C MET A 281 -2.44 4.14 -5.60
N GLU A 282 -1.36 4.11 -4.82
CA GLU A 282 -0.57 5.29 -4.52
C GLU A 282 0.55 5.45 -5.57
N LYS A 283 0.77 6.67 -6.06
CA LYS A 283 1.89 6.97 -6.96
C LYS A 283 3.20 7.03 -6.15
N GLU A 284 4.02 5.99 -6.26
CA GLU A 284 5.34 5.97 -5.61
C GLU A 284 6.46 6.53 -6.52
N TYR A 285 6.38 6.29 -7.82
CA TYR A 285 7.40 6.68 -8.81
C TYR A 285 6.76 7.11 -10.14
N GLU A 286 7.52 7.80 -11.00
CA GLU A 286 7.07 8.18 -12.35
C GLU A 286 6.88 6.99 -13.30
N LYS A 287 7.69 5.93 -13.14
CA LYS A 287 7.60 4.69 -13.91
C LYS A 287 7.65 3.48 -12.99
N ILE A 288 6.93 2.44 -13.34
CA ILE A 288 6.95 1.17 -12.60
C ILE A 288 8.28 0.47 -12.83
N LYS A 289 8.99 0.17 -11.74
CA LYS A 289 10.22 -0.62 -11.77
C LYS A 289 9.87 -2.09 -12.00
N LEU A 290 9.96 -2.55 -13.24
CA LEU A 290 9.72 -3.96 -13.60
C LEU A 290 10.81 -4.87 -13.03
N HIS A 291 10.44 -5.77 -12.12
CA HIS A 291 11.37 -6.72 -11.52
C HIS A 291 10.66 -7.96 -10.97
N VAL A 292 11.39 -9.08 -10.91
CA VAL A 292 10.91 -10.34 -10.33
C VAL A 292 11.70 -10.66 -9.07
N THR A 293 11.09 -10.53 -7.89
CA THR A 293 11.78 -10.82 -6.63
C THR A 293 12.18 -12.30 -6.55
N LEU A 294 13.49 -12.56 -6.42
CA LEU A 294 14.06 -13.91 -6.29
C LEU A 294 14.41 -14.24 -4.85
N MET A 295 14.97 -13.28 -4.12
CA MET A 295 15.39 -13.45 -2.72
C MET A 295 14.95 -12.25 -1.89
N ASN A 296 14.35 -12.50 -0.72
CA ASN A 296 13.94 -11.46 0.21
C ASN A 296 14.07 -11.93 1.66
N THR A 297 14.78 -11.15 2.48
CA THR A 297 14.93 -11.41 3.93
C THR A 297 13.59 -11.45 4.67
N SER A 298 12.55 -10.80 4.14
CA SER A 298 11.21 -10.82 4.74
C SER A 298 10.48 -12.16 4.57
N PHE A 299 11.02 -13.10 3.79
CA PHE A 299 10.43 -14.43 3.65
C PHE A 299 10.75 -15.35 4.85
N LYS A 300 11.79 -15.01 5.64
CA LYS A 300 12.11 -15.71 6.89
C LYS A 300 10.89 -15.67 7.82
N ARG A 301 10.45 -16.84 8.29
CA ARG A 301 9.26 -16.99 9.15
C ARG A 301 9.57 -16.90 10.66
N ASP A 302 10.83 -16.64 11.04
CA ASP A 302 11.25 -16.71 12.43
C ASP A 302 10.69 -15.55 13.27
N TYR A 303 9.98 -15.93 14.34
CA TYR A 303 9.39 -15.04 15.34
C TYR A 303 10.43 -14.47 16.32
N GLN A 304 11.64 -15.05 16.38
CA GLN A 304 12.70 -14.62 17.28
C GLN A 304 13.81 -13.91 16.51
N GLY A 305 13.68 -12.58 16.42
CA GLY A 305 14.76 -11.73 15.90
C GLY A 305 14.22 -10.62 15.02
N ARG A 306 13.92 -9.47 15.64
CA ARG A 306 13.65 -8.21 14.91
C ARG A 306 14.89 -7.66 14.16
N PHE A 307 15.94 -8.45 14.05
CA PHE A 307 17.07 -8.19 13.16
C PHE A 307 16.72 -8.81 11.81
N LYS A 308 16.22 -7.98 10.88
CA LYS A 308 16.16 -8.33 9.46
C LYS A 308 17.61 -8.42 8.98
N GLU A 309 18.24 -9.55 9.23
CA GLU A 309 19.59 -9.85 8.77
C GLU A 309 19.62 -9.66 7.26
N LYS A 310 20.45 -8.72 6.83
CA LYS A 310 20.77 -8.50 5.43
C LYS A 310 21.83 -9.52 5.02
N TYR A 311 21.99 -9.70 3.72
CA TYR A 311 22.98 -10.62 3.15
C TYR A 311 23.87 -9.91 2.13
N ASP A 312 25.10 -10.39 2.01
CA ASP A 312 26.04 -9.93 0.99
C ASP A 312 25.71 -10.60 -0.35
N ALA A 313 25.24 -9.80 -1.30
CA ALA A 313 24.94 -10.21 -2.66
C ALA A 313 26.05 -9.82 -3.66
N SER A 314 27.18 -9.25 -3.22
CA SER A 314 28.23 -8.69 -4.09
C SER A 314 28.70 -9.68 -5.14
N GLU A 315 29.03 -10.90 -4.72
CA GLU A 315 29.49 -11.94 -5.64
C GLU A 315 28.35 -12.51 -6.49
N ILE A 316 27.13 -12.56 -5.96
CA ILE A 316 25.94 -12.98 -6.73
C ILE A 316 25.69 -11.98 -7.87
N LEU A 317 25.69 -10.68 -7.57
CA LEU A 317 25.48 -9.65 -8.58
C LEU A 317 26.56 -9.68 -9.67
N LYS A 318 27.82 -9.96 -9.32
CA LYS A 318 28.91 -10.08 -10.30
C LYS A 318 28.77 -11.32 -11.19
N VAL A 319 28.55 -12.49 -10.58
CA VAL A 319 28.55 -13.79 -11.28
C VAL A 319 27.30 -13.97 -12.13
N TYR A 320 26.13 -13.53 -11.64
CA TYR A 320 24.85 -13.77 -12.30
C TYR A 320 24.31 -12.55 -13.08
N LYS A 321 25.12 -11.50 -13.26
CA LYS A 321 24.71 -10.24 -13.93
C LYS A 321 24.03 -10.41 -15.29
N ASP A 322 24.38 -11.44 -16.04
CA ASP A 322 23.87 -11.70 -17.40
C ASP A 322 23.00 -12.97 -17.48
N THR A 323 22.64 -13.57 -16.33
CA THR A 323 21.94 -14.86 -16.27
C THR A 323 20.59 -14.76 -16.94
N LEU A 324 20.36 -15.55 -18.00
CA LEU A 324 19.05 -15.68 -18.63
C LEU A 324 18.18 -16.65 -17.82
N PHE A 325 17.14 -16.12 -17.19
CA PHE A 325 16.14 -16.92 -16.49
C PHE A 325 15.08 -17.46 -17.45
N GLY A 326 14.84 -16.78 -18.57
CA GLY A 326 13.94 -17.24 -19.62
C GLY A 326 13.08 -16.10 -20.16
N GLU A 327 12.15 -16.48 -21.04
CA GLU A 327 11.22 -15.56 -21.67
C GLU A 327 9.80 -16.14 -21.69
N THR A 328 8.82 -15.25 -21.81
CA THR A 328 7.42 -15.61 -21.98
C THR A 328 6.65 -14.45 -22.62
N THR A 329 5.57 -14.77 -23.31
CA THR A 329 4.63 -13.75 -23.79
C THR A 329 3.69 -13.34 -22.66
N LEU A 330 3.44 -12.03 -22.54
CA LEU A 330 2.37 -11.50 -21.69
C LEU A 330 1.03 -12.16 -22.08
N ASN A 331 0.40 -12.85 -21.13
CA ASN A 331 -0.87 -13.56 -21.34
C ASN A 331 -1.88 -13.36 -20.22
N GLN A 332 -1.48 -12.77 -19.09
CA GLN A 332 -2.32 -12.69 -17.91
C GLN A 332 -1.91 -11.53 -17.00
N ILE A 333 -2.90 -10.83 -16.44
CA ILE A 333 -2.74 -9.91 -15.31
C ILE A 333 -3.76 -10.28 -14.23
N ASP A 334 -3.30 -10.34 -12.99
CA ASP A 334 -4.07 -10.73 -11.82
C ASP A 334 -4.14 -9.63 -10.76
N ILE A 335 -5.30 -9.50 -10.10
CA ILE A 335 -5.38 -8.88 -8.77
C ILE A 335 -5.24 -9.99 -7.73
N SER A 336 -4.06 -10.08 -7.14
CA SER A 336 -3.66 -11.15 -6.22
C SER A 336 -3.82 -10.73 -4.76
N GLU A 337 -4.39 -11.61 -3.93
CA GLU A 337 -4.47 -11.45 -2.47
C GLU A 337 -3.10 -11.73 -1.82
N LEU A 338 -2.60 -10.80 -1.01
CA LEU A 338 -1.39 -11.04 -0.21
C LEU A 338 -1.61 -12.15 0.83
N HIS A 339 -0.55 -12.90 1.12
CA HIS A 339 -0.52 -13.93 2.17
C HIS A 339 -1.45 -15.15 1.98
N THR A 340 -2.09 -15.32 0.82
CA THR A 340 -3.05 -16.43 0.58
C THR A 340 -2.44 -17.70 -0.02
N ALA A 341 -1.32 -17.60 -0.72
CA ALA A 341 -0.80 -18.75 -1.44
C ALA A 341 -0.13 -19.79 -0.53
N THR A 342 -0.53 -21.06 -0.73
CA THR A 342 0.15 -22.27 -0.24
C THR A 342 1.53 -22.42 -0.91
N LYS A 343 2.28 -23.46 -0.55
CA LYS A 343 3.64 -23.69 -1.10
C LYS A 343 3.63 -23.94 -2.61
N ASP A 344 2.56 -24.56 -3.12
CA ASP A 344 2.53 -25.12 -4.47
C ASP A 344 1.72 -24.31 -5.47
N ASN A 345 0.96 -23.31 -4.99
CA ASN A 345 0.06 -22.52 -5.83
C ASN A 345 0.53 -21.06 -5.94
N TYR A 346 0.12 -20.42 -7.03
CA TYR A 346 0.17 -18.97 -7.14
C TYR A 346 -0.76 -18.30 -6.10
N TYR A 347 -0.62 -16.99 -5.95
CA TYR A 347 -1.51 -16.19 -5.10
C TYR A 347 -2.97 -16.41 -5.49
N LYS A 348 -3.86 -16.42 -4.49
CA LYS A 348 -5.29 -16.44 -4.77
C LYS A 348 -5.63 -15.12 -5.46
N SER A 349 -6.24 -15.21 -6.63
CA SER A 349 -6.69 -14.05 -7.40
C SER A 349 -8.14 -13.73 -7.08
N ILE A 350 -8.49 -12.44 -6.98
CA ILE A 350 -9.89 -11.99 -6.96
C ILE A 350 -10.40 -11.68 -8.37
N SER A 351 -9.51 -11.43 -9.33
CA SER A 351 -9.82 -11.27 -10.75
C SER A 351 -8.57 -11.43 -11.59
N SER A 352 -8.75 -12.06 -12.74
CA SER A 352 -7.70 -12.36 -13.71
C SER A 352 -8.22 -12.03 -15.09
N ILE A 353 -7.41 -11.31 -15.86
CA ILE A 353 -7.65 -11.07 -17.29
C ILE A 353 -6.60 -11.82 -18.11
N THR A 354 -7.00 -12.30 -19.28
CA THR A 354 -6.12 -12.99 -20.22
C THR A 354 -6.17 -12.33 -21.60
N PHE A 355 -5.14 -12.58 -22.41
CA PHE A 355 -4.96 -12.01 -23.75
C PHE A 355 -4.66 -13.10 -24.77
#